data_AF-A0A1J5F2X6-F1
#
_entry.id   AF-A0A1J5F2X6-F1
#
_cell.length_a   1.000
_cell.length_b   1.000
_cell.length_c   1.000
_cell.angle_alpha   90.00
_cell.angle_beta   90.00
_cell.angle_gamma   90.00
#
_symmetry.space_group_name_H-M   'P 1'
#
loop_
_entity.id
_entity.type
_entity.pdbx_description
1 polymer ?
#
loop_
_entity_poly.entity_id
_entity_poly.type
_entity_poly.pdbx_seq_one_letter_code
_entity_poly.pdbx_strand_id
1 'polypeptide(L)'
;MKNEELKIARWWETANNGKILCTLCPRYCTIGDGQIGFCFIRQNIDGKLYSTGYGRPTGFAIDPIEKKPLSHFLPGTNILSFGTAGCNLGCKFCQNWSMSKAKLDDLNALSVTPEEVVELAKKYNTPSIAYTYNDPTIFGEYVIDISKIGRSEGIKSVMVTAGYIDKKARKDVYKYIDAANVDLKAFTERFYKKLTFSSLKSVLDTLIWLKNETDVWFEITTLLIPGENDSPNEIKAECNWIVENLGDNIPLHFTAFHPDFKMTDLIPTPGSTLNTARATAFSEGIKYCYVGNVHDREGQTTYCPDCKTALIKRDWQSVLSNKLEHGKCCNCGTKIDGCFQ
;
A
#
# COMPACT_ATOMS: atom_id res chain seq x y z
N MET A 1 15.35 28.28 12.64
CA MET A 1 15.23 26.88 12.20
C MET A 1 15.95 26.04 13.22
N LYS A 2 15.25 25.18 13.98
CA LYS A 2 15.93 24.18 14.82
C LYS A 2 16.84 23.38 13.89
N ASN A 3 18.11 23.18 14.26
CA ASN A 3 18.99 22.23 13.60
C ASN A 3 18.36 20.84 13.78
N GLU A 4 17.48 20.45 12.87
CA GLU A 4 16.99 19.07 12.80
C GLU A 4 18.15 18.25 12.26
N GLU A 5 18.73 17.41 13.11
CA GLU A 5 19.72 16.42 12.67
C GLU A 5 19.07 15.53 11.62
N LEU A 6 19.57 15.60 10.39
CA LEU A 6 19.10 14.75 9.30
C LEU A 6 19.31 13.28 9.67
N LYS A 7 18.28 12.45 9.47
CA LYS A 7 18.34 11.01 9.74
C LYS A 7 19.26 10.34 8.72
N ILE A 8 20.34 9.71 9.18
CA ILE A 8 21.17 8.84 8.33
C ILE A 8 20.34 7.66 7.85
N ALA A 9 20.34 7.41 6.54
CA ALA A 9 19.65 6.29 5.92
C ALA A 9 20.31 4.95 6.29
N ARG A 10 19.52 3.88 6.39
CA ARG A 10 20.01 2.54 6.78
C ARG A 10 20.50 1.70 5.60
N TRP A 11 19.91 1.88 4.42
CA TRP A 11 20.11 0.97 3.28
C TRP A 11 20.92 1.65 2.19
N TRP A 12 22.23 1.59 2.33
CA TRP A 12 23.16 2.05 1.31
C TRP A 12 24.55 1.44 1.47
N GLU A 13 25.32 1.49 0.40
CA GLU A 13 26.70 1.02 0.32
C GLU A 13 27.54 2.09 -0.39
N THR A 14 28.81 2.21 -0.05
CA THR A 14 29.74 3.06 -0.81
C THR A 14 29.92 2.49 -2.21
N ALA A 15 29.89 3.36 -3.24
CA ALA A 15 30.09 3.00 -4.64
C ALA A 15 31.33 3.72 -5.21
N ASN A 16 31.67 3.42 -6.45
CA ASN A 16 32.84 4.01 -7.12
C ASN A 16 32.71 5.53 -7.29
N ASN A 17 33.86 6.21 -7.36
CA ASN A 17 33.97 7.65 -7.63
C ASN A 17 33.25 8.54 -6.61
N GLY A 18 33.31 8.19 -5.32
CA GLY A 18 32.70 8.98 -4.24
C GLY A 18 31.16 8.98 -4.24
N LYS A 19 30.54 8.05 -4.97
CA LYS A 19 29.08 7.89 -5.00
C LYS A 19 28.61 6.89 -3.95
N ILE A 20 27.31 6.89 -3.71
CA ILE A 20 26.63 5.91 -2.87
C ILE A 20 25.64 5.10 -3.69
N LEU A 21 25.52 3.82 -3.41
CA LEU A 21 24.45 2.95 -3.90
C LEU A 21 23.35 2.85 -2.84
N CYS A 22 22.16 3.40 -3.12
CA CYS A 22 20.99 3.24 -2.25
C CYS A 22 20.37 1.86 -2.47
N THR A 23 20.24 1.04 -1.42
CA THR A 23 19.78 -0.36 -1.49
C THR A 23 18.39 -0.57 -0.85
N LEU A 24 17.65 0.52 -0.60
CA LEU A 24 16.31 0.46 0.00
C LEU A 24 15.24 -0.18 -0.90
N CYS A 25 15.31 0.10 -2.20
CA CYS A 25 14.33 -0.37 -3.17
C CYS A 25 15.03 -0.85 -4.45
N PRO A 26 14.33 -1.62 -5.32
CA PRO A 26 14.92 -2.24 -6.50
C PRO A 26 15.42 -1.26 -7.58
N ARG A 27 15.38 0.07 -7.33
CA ARG A 27 15.97 1.07 -8.22
C ARG A 27 17.48 1.12 -8.14
N TYR A 28 18.06 0.77 -6.99
CA TYR A 28 19.51 0.80 -6.79
C TYR A 28 20.16 2.13 -7.25
N CYS A 29 19.58 3.27 -6.84
CA CYS A 29 20.05 4.57 -7.29
C CYS A 29 21.52 4.78 -6.89
N THR A 30 22.37 5.13 -7.86
CA THR A 30 23.74 5.58 -7.60
C THR A 30 23.75 7.11 -7.48
N ILE A 31 24.07 7.62 -6.30
CA ILE A 31 23.86 9.02 -5.90
C ILE A 31 25.23 9.65 -5.60
N GLY A 32 25.64 10.63 -6.41
CA GLY A 32 26.85 11.42 -6.15
C GLY A 32 26.65 12.43 -5.03
N ASP A 33 27.74 13.01 -4.53
CA ASP A 33 27.69 14.01 -3.46
C ASP A 33 26.79 15.20 -3.83
N GLY A 34 25.99 15.66 -2.87
CA GLY A 34 24.94 16.66 -3.04
C GLY A 34 23.71 16.21 -3.86
N GLN A 35 23.77 15.06 -4.55
CA GLN A 35 22.68 14.57 -5.39
C GLN A 35 21.58 13.89 -4.59
N ILE A 36 20.40 13.83 -5.21
CA ILE A 36 19.20 13.22 -4.65
C ILE A 36 18.79 12.02 -5.52
N GLY A 37 18.34 10.94 -4.87
CA GLY A 37 17.81 9.76 -5.54
C GLY A 37 16.46 10.00 -6.23
N PHE A 38 15.99 9.00 -6.98
CA PHE A 38 14.76 9.09 -7.76
C PHE A 38 13.52 9.50 -6.95
N CYS A 39 13.45 9.09 -5.67
CA CYS A 39 12.33 9.37 -4.78
C CYS A 39 12.33 10.79 -4.19
N PHE A 40 13.31 11.62 -4.52
CA PHE A 40 13.48 13.00 -4.03
C PHE A 40 13.83 13.18 -2.55
N ILE A 41 13.74 12.15 -1.72
CA ILE A 41 13.97 12.27 -0.27
C ILE A 41 15.16 11.46 0.28
N ARG A 42 16.02 11.00 -0.62
CA ARG A 42 17.26 10.29 -0.29
C ARG A 42 18.43 11.06 -0.89
N GLN A 43 19.23 11.69 -0.06
CA GLN A 43 20.29 12.60 -0.50
C GLN A 43 21.64 12.15 0.02
N ASN A 44 22.65 12.17 -0.84
CA ASN A 44 24.03 11.98 -0.43
C ASN A 44 24.59 13.34 0.01
N ILE A 45 25.06 13.42 1.27
CA ILE A 45 25.67 14.61 1.84
C ILE A 45 26.99 14.16 2.48
N ASP A 46 28.10 14.64 1.95
CA ASP A 46 29.46 14.37 2.43
C ASP A 46 29.75 12.86 2.53
N GLY A 47 29.32 12.11 1.51
CA GLY A 47 29.57 10.66 1.43
C GLY A 47 28.71 9.80 2.36
N LYS A 48 27.63 10.35 2.93
CA LYS A 48 26.60 9.59 3.67
C LYS A 48 25.23 9.81 3.07
N LEU A 49 24.43 8.74 3.02
CA LEU A 49 23.04 8.86 2.57
C LEU A 49 22.15 9.26 3.75
N TYR A 50 21.34 10.30 3.55
CA TYR A 50 20.35 10.78 4.50
C TYR A 50 18.92 10.58 3.97
N SER A 51 17.98 10.36 4.88
CA SER A 51 16.54 10.41 4.62
C SER A 51 16.03 11.80 4.98
N THR A 52 15.81 12.64 3.97
CA THR A 52 15.33 14.01 4.20
C THR A 52 13.84 14.06 4.50
N GLY A 53 13.08 12.99 4.20
CA GLY A 53 11.65 12.88 4.52
C GLY A 53 11.35 12.31 5.92
N TYR A 54 12.37 11.96 6.71
CA TYR A 54 12.16 11.47 8.08
C TYR A 54 11.57 12.58 8.95
N GLY A 55 10.46 12.29 9.65
CA GLY A 55 9.77 13.28 10.49
C GLY A 55 9.07 14.40 9.71
N ARG A 56 8.93 14.26 8.38
CA ARG A 56 8.34 15.27 7.49
C ARG A 56 7.05 14.81 6.80
N PRO A 57 5.96 14.54 7.53
CA PRO A 57 4.69 14.20 6.92
C PRO A 57 4.09 15.43 6.21
N THR A 58 3.40 15.20 5.08
CA THR A 58 2.72 16.28 4.33
C THR A 58 1.33 16.61 4.86
N GLY A 59 0.90 15.96 5.94
CA GLY A 59 -0.41 16.13 6.58
C GLY A 59 -0.92 14.81 7.15
N PHE A 60 -2.00 14.89 7.94
CA PHE A 60 -2.68 13.74 8.52
C PHE A 60 -4.17 13.78 8.19
N ALA A 61 -4.77 12.61 8.01
CA ALA A 61 -6.22 12.45 7.98
C ALA A 61 -6.64 11.27 8.86
N ILE A 62 -7.87 11.33 9.38
CA ILE A 62 -8.53 10.17 9.96
C ILE A 62 -9.41 9.60 8.84
N ASP A 63 -8.96 8.49 8.27
CA ASP A 63 -9.66 7.80 7.20
C ASP A 63 -10.35 6.54 7.78
N PRO A 64 -11.39 5.99 7.13
CA PRO A 64 -11.87 4.64 7.43
C PRO A 64 -10.91 3.60 6.86
N ILE A 65 -10.81 2.41 7.47
CA ILE A 65 -9.94 1.34 7.00
C ILE A 65 -10.30 0.86 5.58
N GLU A 66 -11.57 1.00 5.19
CA GLU A 66 -12.07 0.71 3.85
C GLU A 66 -11.40 1.57 2.77
N LYS A 67 -10.88 2.76 3.12
CA LYS A 67 -10.10 3.60 2.21
C LYS A 67 -8.65 3.10 2.03
N LYS A 68 -8.18 2.16 2.85
CA LYS A 68 -6.85 1.51 2.77
C LYS A 68 -6.95 0.10 2.16
N PRO A 69 -7.84 -0.07 1.15
CA PRO A 69 -8.48 -1.32 0.72
C PRO A 69 -8.14 -2.57 1.56
N LEU A 70 -8.57 -2.55 2.82
CA LEU A 70 -8.36 -3.63 3.79
C LEU A 70 -9.73 -4.08 4.31
N SER A 71 -10.41 -4.93 3.54
CA SER A 71 -11.76 -5.40 3.87
C SER A 71 -11.76 -6.46 4.99
N HIS A 72 -10.62 -7.06 5.28
CA HIS A 72 -10.44 -8.16 6.23
C HIS A 72 -9.48 -7.79 7.36
N PHE A 73 -9.25 -6.49 7.59
CA PHE A 73 -8.45 -5.99 8.71
C PHE A 73 -9.21 -4.88 9.43
N LEU A 74 -9.68 -5.14 10.65
CA LEU A 74 -10.39 -4.20 11.52
C LEU A 74 -11.51 -3.39 10.80
N PRO A 75 -12.41 -4.06 10.04
CA PRO A 75 -13.40 -3.38 9.20
C PRO A 75 -14.30 -2.44 9.99
N GLY A 76 -14.54 -1.24 9.46
CA GLY A 76 -15.36 -0.19 10.08
C GLY A 76 -14.65 0.65 11.13
N THR A 77 -13.36 0.41 11.40
CA THR A 77 -12.56 1.25 12.28
C THR A 77 -11.94 2.44 11.56
N ASN A 78 -11.64 3.49 12.31
CA ASN A 78 -10.86 4.64 11.83
C ASN A 78 -9.36 4.35 11.89
N ILE A 79 -8.59 4.99 11.01
CA ILE A 79 -7.14 4.85 10.90
C ILE A 79 -6.48 6.21 10.68
N LEU A 80 -5.47 6.54 11.50
CA LEU A 80 -4.67 7.74 11.30
C LEU A 80 -3.78 7.54 10.08
N SER A 81 -3.87 8.42 9.08
CA SER A 81 -3.27 8.21 7.77
C SER A 81 -2.36 9.37 7.40
N PHE A 82 -1.14 9.07 6.93
CA PHE A 82 -0.23 10.08 6.41
C PHE A 82 0.75 9.52 5.37
N GLY A 83 1.39 10.44 4.65
CA GLY A 83 2.49 10.17 3.73
C GLY A 83 3.54 11.27 3.82
N THR A 84 4.61 11.13 3.05
CA THR A 84 5.66 12.16 2.90
C THR A 84 5.72 12.67 1.45
N ALA A 85 6.60 13.62 1.18
CA ALA A 85 6.93 13.99 -0.19
C ALA A 85 7.67 12.85 -0.91
N GLY A 86 7.48 12.75 -2.23
CA GLY A 86 8.21 11.83 -3.11
C GLY A 86 7.61 10.42 -3.23
N CYS A 87 8.19 9.59 -4.10
CA CYS A 87 7.81 8.17 -4.30
C CYS A 87 8.89 7.44 -5.10
N ASN A 88 9.10 6.15 -4.83
CA ASN A 88 10.02 5.27 -5.57
C ASN A 88 9.44 4.73 -6.90
N LEU A 89 8.18 5.03 -7.24
CA LEU A 89 7.58 4.73 -8.55
C LEU A 89 7.30 6.01 -9.33
N GLY A 90 7.28 5.91 -10.67
CA GLY A 90 6.97 6.99 -11.61
C GLY A 90 5.57 6.89 -12.24
N CYS A 91 4.56 6.42 -11.50
CA CYS A 91 3.20 6.19 -11.98
C CYS A 91 2.62 7.40 -12.75
N LYS A 92 2.28 7.22 -14.03
CA LYS A 92 1.66 8.24 -14.89
C LYS A 92 0.18 8.53 -14.58
N PHE A 93 -0.46 7.62 -13.85
CA PHE A 93 -1.86 7.69 -13.38
C PHE A 93 -1.99 8.05 -11.90
N CYS A 94 -0.92 8.54 -11.25
CA CYS A 94 -0.95 8.77 -9.81
C CYS A 94 -1.98 9.84 -9.42
N GLN A 95 -2.94 9.48 -8.59
CA GLN A 95 -3.95 10.42 -8.07
C GLN A 95 -3.36 11.39 -7.05
N ASN A 96 -2.32 10.95 -6.31
CA ASN A 96 -1.56 11.78 -5.37
C ASN A 96 -0.26 12.32 -6.03
N TRP A 97 -0.33 12.73 -7.30
CA TRP A 97 0.85 13.17 -8.04
C TRP A 97 1.45 14.47 -7.50
N SER A 98 0.65 15.36 -6.91
CA SER A 98 1.15 16.57 -6.23
C SER A 98 2.17 16.19 -5.15
N MET A 99 1.80 15.28 -4.24
CA MET A 99 2.68 14.79 -3.17
C MET A 99 3.86 13.96 -3.68
N SER A 100 3.60 13.05 -4.61
CA SER A 100 4.58 12.04 -5.01
C SER A 100 5.54 12.50 -6.10
N LYS A 101 5.25 13.62 -6.80
CA LYS A 101 6.01 14.12 -7.95
C LYS A 101 6.37 15.60 -7.85
N ALA A 102 5.64 16.41 -7.06
CA ALA A 102 6.00 17.80 -6.87
C ALA A 102 6.92 17.93 -5.64
N LYS A 103 8.04 18.64 -5.80
CA LYS A 103 8.90 19.06 -4.68
C LYS A 103 8.21 20.08 -3.75
N LEU A 104 7.04 20.60 -4.17
CA LEU A 104 6.27 21.60 -3.46
C LEU A 104 5.79 21.13 -2.09
N ASP A 105 5.47 19.84 -1.95
CA ASP A 105 4.90 19.35 -0.68
C ASP A 105 5.96 19.14 0.40
N ASP A 106 7.25 19.06 0.05
CA ASP A 106 8.35 19.07 1.04
C ASP A 106 8.50 20.45 1.70
N LEU A 107 8.19 21.53 0.97
CA LEU A 107 8.19 22.90 1.52
C LEU A 107 7.06 23.11 2.54
N ASN A 108 5.95 22.38 2.39
CA ASN A 108 4.78 22.46 3.26
C ASN A 108 4.73 21.34 4.30
N ALA A 109 5.75 20.48 4.36
CA ALA A 109 5.79 19.38 5.30
C ALA A 109 5.86 19.87 6.75
N LEU A 110 5.17 19.17 7.63
CA LEU A 110 5.24 19.41 9.08
C LEU A 110 6.56 18.83 9.62
N SER A 111 6.92 19.20 10.84
CA SER A 111 7.93 18.48 11.61
C SER A 111 7.22 17.74 12.73
N VAL A 112 7.24 16.41 12.67
CA VAL A 112 6.55 15.52 13.61
C VAL A 112 7.44 14.34 13.92
N THR A 113 7.67 14.09 15.20
CA THR A 113 8.46 12.95 15.71
C THR A 113 7.64 11.65 15.69
N PRO A 114 8.29 10.47 15.71
CA PRO A 114 7.58 9.20 15.82
C PRO A 114 6.61 9.13 17.01
N GLU A 115 7.01 9.64 18.16
CA GLU A 115 6.22 9.70 19.39
C GLU A 115 4.98 10.57 19.20
N GLU A 116 5.12 11.75 18.58
CA GLU A 116 4.00 12.66 18.31
C GLU A 116 2.97 12.03 17.35
N VAL A 117 3.40 11.21 16.38
CA VAL A 117 2.46 10.47 15.52
C VAL A 117 1.62 9.48 16.32
N VAL A 118 2.24 8.73 17.23
CA VAL A 118 1.53 7.75 18.07
C VAL A 118 0.60 8.47 19.06
N GLU A 119 1.04 9.58 19.66
CA GLU A 119 0.17 10.40 20.50
C GLU A 119 -1.00 11.01 19.72
N LEU A 120 -0.82 11.34 18.44
CA LEU A 120 -1.90 11.79 17.57
C LEU A 120 -2.95 10.68 17.35
N ALA A 121 -2.50 9.44 17.13
CA ALA A 121 -3.37 8.28 16.97
C ALA A 121 -4.17 8.01 18.27
N LYS A 122 -3.52 8.11 19.43
CA LYS A 122 -4.17 8.00 20.76
C LYS A 122 -5.19 9.11 20.96
N LYS A 123 -4.80 10.37 20.68
CA LYS A 123 -5.67 11.54 20.80
C LYS A 123 -6.97 11.40 20.00
N TYR A 124 -6.90 10.80 18.82
CA TYR A 124 -8.05 10.58 17.94
C TYR A 124 -8.69 9.20 18.07
N ASN A 125 -8.27 8.38 19.04
CA ASN A 125 -8.79 7.03 19.29
C ASN A 125 -8.77 6.13 18.04
N THR A 126 -7.72 6.23 17.21
CA THR A 126 -7.56 5.35 16.06
C THR A 126 -6.78 4.10 16.48
N PRO A 127 -7.33 2.87 16.35
CA PRO A 127 -6.62 1.63 16.70
C PRO A 127 -5.42 1.33 15.80
N SER A 128 -5.25 2.08 14.71
CA SER A 128 -4.21 1.84 13.71
C SER A 128 -3.68 3.12 13.08
N ILE A 129 -2.48 3.03 12.50
CA ILE A 129 -1.79 4.07 11.73
C ILE A 129 -1.48 3.52 10.33
N ALA A 130 -1.86 4.23 9.28
CA ALA A 130 -1.54 3.94 7.89
C ALA A 130 -0.44 4.86 7.35
N TYR A 131 0.61 4.24 6.83
CA TYR A 131 1.62 4.87 5.98
C TYR A 131 1.17 4.73 4.53
N THR A 132 0.78 5.84 3.89
CA THR A 132 -0.04 5.84 2.66
C THR A 132 0.12 7.14 1.85
N TYR A 133 -0.79 7.39 0.90
CA TYR A 133 -0.84 8.49 -0.08
C TYR A 133 0.29 8.46 -1.13
N ASN A 134 1.53 8.29 -0.69
CA ASN A 134 2.67 7.88 -1.51
C ASN A 134 3.13 6.47 -1.10
N ASP A 135 4.32 6.04 -1.54
CA ASP A 135 4.83 4.73 -1.16
C ASP A 135 5.65 4.80 0.14
N PRO A 136 5.25 4.11 1.22
CA PRO A 136 5.92 4.21 2.51
C PRO A 136 7.32 3.59 2.58
N THR A 137 7.74 2.83 1.56
CA THR A 137 9.11 2.30 1.48
C THR A 137 10.14 3.42 1.58
N ILE A 138 9.88 4.57 0.94
CA ILE A 138 10.89 5.63 0.80
C ILE A 138 11.28 6.28 2.12
N PHE A 139 10.42 6.20 3.14
CA PHE A 139 10.65 6.71 4.50
C PHE A 139 10.67 5.59 5.54
N GLY A 140 11.16 4.40 5.16
CA GLY A 140 11.15 3.19 5.98
C GLY A 140 11.73 3.33 7.39
N GLU A 141 12.73 4.17 7.64
CA GLU A 141 13.24 4.43 8.99
C GLU A 141 12.17 5.07 9.88
N TYR A 142 11.38 5.98 9.33
CA TYR A 142 10.30 6.64 10.05
C TYR A 142 9.14 5.68 10.34
N VAL A 143 8.80 4.84 9.34
CA VAL A 143 7.84 3.73 9.50
C VAL A 143 8.26 2.80 10.64
N ILE A 144 9.52 2.38 10.68
CA ILE A 144 10.03 1.47 11.71
C ILE A 144 9.92 2.08 13.10
N ASP A 145 10.36 3.33 13.25
CA ASP A 145 10.38 4.00 14.55
C ASP A 145 8.94 4.22 15.07
N ILE A 146 8.02 4.69 14.24
CA ILE A 146 6.60 4.84 14.61
C ILE A 146 5.98 3.47 14.93
N SER A 147 6.17 2.48 14.07
CA SER A 147 5.51 1.17 14.22
C SER A 147 5.97 0.45 15.49
N LYS A 148 7.23 0.63 15.87
CA LYS A 148 7.78 0.09 17.12
C LYS A 148 7.11 0.70 18.34
N ILE A 149 6.93 2.03 18.36
CA ILE A 149 6.27 2.76 19.46
C ILE A 149 4.77 2.44 19.47
N GLY A 150 4.11 2.47 18.31
CA GLY A 150 2.69 2.13 18.18
C GLY A 150 2.39 0.74 18.74
N ARG A 151 3.24 -0.26 18.44
CA ARG A 151 3.07 -1.61 18.98
C ARG A 151 3.17 -1.68 20.50
N SER A 152 4.07 -0.92 21.16
CA SER A 152 4.11 -0.87 22.63
C SER A 152 2.86 -0.23 23.24
N GLU A 153 2.18 0.63 22.49
CA GLU A 153 0.94 1.32 22.89
C GLU A 153 -0.33 0.58 22.40
N GLY A 154 -0.20 -0.62 21.82
CA GLY A 154 -1.32 -1.40 21.31
C GLY A 154 -1.93 -0.88 19.99
N ILE A 155 -1.27 0.07 19.31
CA ILE A 155 -1.70 0.64 18.03
C ILE A 155 -1.08 -0.15 16.87
N LYS A 156 -1.94 -0.55 15.94
CA LYS A 156 -1.58 -1.38 14.78
C LYS A 156 -0.96 -0.55 13.66
N SER A 157 0.02 -1.11 12.95
CA SER A 157 0.69 -0.43 11.85
C SER A 157 0.30 -1.01 10.49
N VAL A 158 -0.09 -0.15 9.55
CA VAL A 158 -0.58 -0.51 8.22
C VAL A 158 0.27 0.15 7.13
N MET A 159 0.74 -0.64 6.15
CA MET A 159 1.38 -0.10 4.94
C MET A 159 0.41 -0.15 3.75
N VAL A 160 0.17 0.97 3.08
CA VAL A 160 -0.45 0.99 1.74
C VAL A 160 0.65 1.30 0.74
N THR A 161 1.06 0.31 -0.05
CA THR A 161 2.34 0.33 -0.76
C THR A 161 2.24 -0.35 -2.12
N ALA A 162 3.13 0.02 -3.05
CA ALA A 162 3.37 -0.72 -4.28
C ALA A 162 4.22 -1.98 -4.09
N GLY A 163 4.66 -2.30 -2.86
CA GLY A 163 5.50 -3.48 -2.59
C GLY A 163 6.88 -3.44 -3.24
N TYR A 164 7.33 -2.27 -3.69
CA TYR A 164 8.55 -2.09 -4.46
C TYR A 164 9.76 -1.80 -3.56
N ILE A 165 10.15 -2.81 -2.79
CA ILE A 165 11.16 -2.75 -1.73
C ILE A 165 12.24 -3.81 -1.95
N ASP A 166 13.48 -3.55 -1.53
CA ASP A 166 14.56 -4.53 -1.65
C ASP A 166 14.40 -5.69 -0.67
N LYS A 167 14.90 -6.86 -1.06
CA LYS A 167 14.87 -8.10 -0.28
C LYS A 167 15.53 -7.99 1.11
N LYS A 168 16.59 -7.18 1.26
CA LYS A 168 17.25 -6.94 2.54
C LYS A 168 16.45 -5.94 3.36
N ALA A 169 16.01 -4.85 2.74
CA ALA A 169 15.30 -3.77 3.42
C ALA A 169 13.93 -4.19 3.95
N ARG A 170 13.17 -5.02 3.21
CA ARG A 170 11.81 -5.42 3.60
C ARG A 170 11.74 -6.14 4.94
N LYS A 171 12.77 -6.90 5.30
CA LYS A 171 12.85 -7.59 6.60
C LYS A 171 12.80 -6.61 7.78
N ASP A 172 13.48 -5.48 7.63
CA ASP A 172 13.53 -4.43 8.66
C ASP A 172 12.24 -3.61 8.66
N VAL A 173 11.80 -3.16 7.48
CA VAL A 173 10.63 -2.25 7.35
C VAL A 173 9.34 -2.92 7.81
N TYR A 174 9.14 -4.20 7.47
CA TYR A 174 7.92 -4.92 7.83
C TYR A 174 7.94 -5.52 9.25
N LYS A 175 9.06 -5.43 9.99
CA LYS A 175 9.23 -6.08 11.30
C LYS A 175 8.11 -5.76 12.31
N TYR A 176 7.58 -4.54 12.26
CA TYR A 176 6.54 -4.05 13.17
C TYR A 176 5.21 -3.73 12.47
N ILE A 177 5.05 -4.15 11.22
CA ILE A 177 3.82 -3.97 10.47
C ILE A 177 2.83 -5.08 10.85
N ASP A 178 1.55 -4.72 10.97
CA ASP A 178 0.47 -5.65 11.27
C ASP A 178 -0.34 -5.99 10.01
N ALA A 179 -0.53 -5.01 9.11
CA ALA A 179 -1.19 -5.24 7.83
C ALA A 179 -0.56 -4.47 6.67
N ALA A 180 -0.77 -4.97 5.45
CA ALA A 180 -0.42 -4.26 4.23
C ALA A 180 -1.49 -4.39 3.16
N ASN A 181 -1.77 -3.29 2.47
CA ASN A 181 -2.38 -3.34 1.15
C ASN A 181 -1.27 -3.14 0.10
N VAL A 182 -1.12 -4.11 -0.80
CA VAL A 182 -0.09 -4.10 -1.83
C VAL A 182 -0.71 -3.86 -3.20
N ASP A 183 -0.36 -2.75 -3.84
CA ASP A 183 -0.80 -2.41 -5.19
C ASP A 183 -0.08 -3.28 -6.23
N LEU A 184 -0.75 -4.32 -6.73
CA LEU A 184 -0.33 -5.08 -7.90
C LEU A 184 -0.85 -4.37 -9.16
N LYS A 185 -0.16 -3.30 -9.56
CA LYS A 185 -0.69 -2.29 -10.52
C LYS A 185 -1.10 -2.83 -11.90
N ALA A 186 -0.61 -3.99 -12.30
CA ALA A 186 -0.92 -4.71 -13.53
C ALA A 186 -0.29 -6.11 -13.46
N PHE A 187 -0.45 -6.91 -14.51
CA PHE A 187 0.16 -8.23 -14.61
C PHE A 187 1.07 -8.38 -15.86
N THR A 188 1.60 -7.26 -16.36
CA THR A 188 2.60 -7.25 -17.43
C THR A 188 3.81 -6.36 -17.13
N GLU A 189 5.02 -6.84 -17.47
CA GLU A 189 6.25 -6.04 -17.38
C GLU A 189 6.21 -4.79 -18.28
N ARG A 190 5.46 -4.83 -19.40
CA ARG A 190 5.24 -3.65 -20.27
C ARG A 190 4.61 -2.51 -19.47
N PHE A 191 3.54 -2.78 -18.74
CA PHE A 191 2.87 -1.77 -17.92
C PHE A 191 3.82 -1.19 -16.87
N TYR A 192 4.53 -2.04 -16.13
CA TYR A 192 5.46 -1.60 -15.09
C TYR A 192 6.60 -0.74 -15.63
N LYS A 193 7.19 -1.11 -16.77
CA LYS A 193 8.26 -0.33 -17.39
C LYS A 193 7.77 1.01 -17.93
N LYS A 194 6.62 1.03 -18.63
CA LYS A 194 6.14 2.21 -19.37
C LYS A 194 5.34 3.20 -18.54
N LEU A 195 4.54 2.71 -17.59
CA LEU A 195 3.60 3.54 -16.84
C LEU A 195 4.05 3.81 -15.41
N THR A 196 4.87 2.95 -14.80
CA THR A 196 5.29 3.10 -13.40
C THR A 196 6.80 3.20 -13.21
N PHE A 197 7.59 3.00 -14.27
CA PHE A 197 9.06 2.98 -14.25
C PHE A 197 9.66 2.01 -13.22
N SER A 198 9.00 0.86 -13.05
CA SER A 198 9.36 -0.18 -12.09
C SER A 198 9.31 -1.58 -12.75
N SER A 199 9.22 -2.65 -11.97
CA SER A 199 9.17 -4.04 -12.46
C SER A 199 8.13 -4.84 -11.71
N LEU A 200 7.33 -5.62 -12.45
CA LEU A 200 6.33 -6.53 -11.91
C LEU A 200 6.99 -7.57 -11.02
N LYS A 201 8.08 -8.19 -11.50
CA LYS A 201 8.79 -9.24 -10.76
C LYS A 201 9.15 -8.82 -9.33
N SER A 202 9.59 -7.57 -9.12
CA SER A 202 9.97 -7.10 -7.79
C SER A 202 8.77 -7.04 -6.82
N VAL A 203 7.58 -6.74 -7.32
CA VAL A 203 6.35 -6.72 -6.51
C VAL A 203 5.90 -8.14 -6.20
N LEU A 204 5.92 -9.04 -7.20
CA LEU A 204 5.61 -10.47 -7.01
C LEU A 204 6.55 -11.12 -6.00
N ASP A 205 7.86 -10.85 -6.08
CA ASP A 205 8.86 -11.33 -5.12
C ASP A 205 8.56 -10.84 -3.68
N THR A 206 7.95 -9.67 -3.51
CA THR A 206 7.53 -9.14 -2.20
C THR A 206 6.26 -9.80 -1.70
N LEU A 207 5.27 -10.03 -2.57
CA LEU A 207 4.04 -10.75 -2.21
C LEU A 207 4.33 -12.19 -1.77
N ILE A 208 5.18 -12.92 -2.51
CA ILE A 208 5.63 -14.27 -2.12
C ILE A 208 6.31 -14.24 -0.75
N TRP A 209 7.13 -13.21 -0.49
CA TRP A 209 7.81 -13.08 0.79
C TRP A 209 6.85 -12.77 1.95
N LEU A 210 5.90 -11.85 1.76
CA LEU A 210 4.88 -11.57 2.77
C LEU A 210 4.12 -12.84 3.14
N LYS A 211 3.73 -13.65 2.15
CA LYS A 211 3.02 -14.91 2.37
C LYS A 211 3.82 -15.94 3.15
N ASN A 212 5.09 -16.10 2.83
CA ASN A 212 5.89 -17.25 3.31
C ASN A 212 6.77 -16.94 4.52
N GLU A 213 7.09 -15.66 4.75
CA GLU A 213 8.15 -15.27 5.70
C GLU A 213 7.65 -14.30 6.77
N THR A 214 6.36 -13.97 6.79
CA THR A 214 5.78 -13.01 7.74
C THR A 214 4.38 -13.41 8.19
N ASP A 215 3.96 -12.90 9.35
CA ASP A 215 2.58 -12.97 9.84
C ASP A 215 1.78 -11.69 9.48
N VAL A 216 2.29 -10.84 8.59
CA VAL A 216 1.62 -9.61 8.18
C VAL A 216 0.36 -9.97 7.40
N TRP A 217 -0.81 -9.52 7.86
CA TRP A 217 -2.03 -9.65 7.06
C TRP A 217 -1.90 -8.80 5.80
N PHE A 218 -2.21 -9.32 4.62
CA PHE A 218 -2.17 -8.49 3.44
C PHE A 218 -3.31 -8.76 2.46
N GLU A 219 -3.66 -7.71 1.73
CA GLU A 219 -4.65 -7.69 0.66
C GLU A 219 -4.00 -7.05 -0.58
N ILE A 220 -4.50 -7.42 -1.76
CA ILE A 220 -3.95 -6.98 -3.04
C ILE A 220 -4.93 -6.01 -3.69
N THR A 221 -4.43 -4.92 -4.27
CA THR A 221 -5.25 -3.99 -5.03
C THR A 221 -4.70 -3.76 -6.43
N THR A 222 -5.61 -3.81 -7.40
CA THR A 222 -5.31 -3.59 -8.81
C THR A 222 -6.24 -2.52 -9.35
N LEU A 223 -5.68 -1.34 -9.59
CA LEU A 223 -6.37 -0.25 -10.26
C LEU A 223 -6.49 -0.57 -11.74
N LEU A 224 -7.69 -0.88 -12.22
CA LEU A 224 -7.92 -1.17 -13.63
C LEU A 224 -8.01 0.13 -14.42
N ILE A 225 -7.24 0.24 -15.50
CA ILE A 225 -7.16 1.36 -16.41
C ILE A 225 -7.59 0.86 -17.81
N PRO A 226 -8.67 1.43 -18.38
CA PRO A 226 -9.19 0.98 -19.67
C PRO A 226 -8.13 0.99 -20.78
N GLY A 227 -7.96 -0.15 -21.45
CA GLY A 227 -7.01 -0.34 -22.55
C GLY A 227 -5.55 -0.58 -22.13
N GLU A 228 -5.24 -0.56 -20.82
CA GLU A 228 -3.87 -0.71 -20.34
C GLU A 228 -3.63 -2.01 -19.53
N ASN A 229 -4.55 -2.39 -18.64
CA ASN A 229 -4.45 -3.61 -17.81
C ASN A 229 -5.81 -4.29 -17.53
N ASP A 230 -6.89 -3.89 -18.22
CA ASP A 230 -8.26 -4.40 -17.99
C ASP A 230 -8.66 -5.54 -18.93
N SER A 231 -7.71 -6.13 -19.67
CA SER A 231 -8.01 -7.24 -20.57
C SER A 231 -8.38 -8.52 -19.80
N PRO A 232 -9.37 -9.32 -20.27
CA PRO A 232 -9.75 -10.56 -19.59
C PRO A 232 -8.59 -11.54 -19.37
N ASN A 233 -7.66 -11.61 -20.34
CA ASN A 233 -6.50 -12.50 -20.25
C ASN A 233 -5.51 -12.05 -19.17
N GLU A 234 -5.29 -10.74 -19.02
CA GLU A 234 -4.37 -10.23 -17.99
C GLU A 234 -4.96 -10.41 -16.59
N ILE A 235 -6.25 -10.11 -16.41
CA ILE A 235 -6.96 -10.34 -15.14
C ILE A 235 -6.94 -11.82 -14.75
N LYS A 236 -7.18 -12.72 -15.71
CA LYS A 236 -7.10 -14.16 -15.48
C LYS A 236 -5.68 -14.59 -15.07
N ALA A 237 -4.65 -14.08 -15.75
CA ALA A 237 -3.27 -14.40 -15.42
C ALA A 237 -2.88 -13.93 -14.00
N GLU A 238 -3.34 -12.75 -13.59
CA GLU A 238 -3.18 -12.24 -12.24
C GLU A 238 -3.85 -13.15 -11.20
N CYS A 239 -5.12 -13.48 -11.41
CA CYS A 239 -5.89 -14.32 -10.48
C CYS A 239 -5.27 -15.71 -10.33
N ASN A 240 -4.89 -16.35 -11.45
CA ASN A 240 -4.24 -17.66 -11.43
C ASN A 240 -2.93 -17.62 -10.66
N TRP A 241 -2.10 -16.61 -10.89
CA TRP A 241 -0.84 -16.47 -10.17
C TRP A 241 -1.07 -16.29 -8.67
N ILE A 242 -2.04 -15.47 -8.26
CA ILE A 242 -2.40 -15.28 -6.85
C ILE A 242 -2.80 -16.61 -6.21
N VAL A 243 -3.71 -17.36 -6.83
CA VAL A 243 -4.16 -18.65 -6.30
C VAL A 243 -3.01 -19.65 -6.19
N GLU A 244 -2.18 -19.75 -7.24
CA GLU A 244 -1.05 -20.69 -7.29
C GLU A 244 0.07 -20.37 -6.28
N ASN A 245 0.36 -19.09 -6.04
CA ASN A 245 1.55 -18.67 -5.29
C ASN A 245 1.23 -18.17 -3.87
N LEU A 246 0.04 -17.62 -3.65
CA LEU A 246 -0.37 -16.99 -2.39
C LEU A 246 -1.55 -17.71 -1.72
N GLY A 247 -2.29 -18.52 -2.48
CA GLY A 247 -3.51 -19.20 -2.07
C GLY A 247 -4.78 -18.43 -2.42
N ASP A 248 -5.91 -19.10 -2.26
CA ASP A 248 -7.23 -18.59 -2.63
C ASP A 248 -7.83 -17.59 -1.61
N ASN A 249 -7.18 -17.43 -0.46
CA ASN A 249 -7.74 -16.73 0.70
C ASN A 249 -7.23 -15.29 0.88
N ILE A 250 -6.31 -14.83 0.03
CA ILE A 250 -5.84 -13.44 0.02
C ILE A 250 -6.86 -12.57 -0.71
N PRO A 251 -7.47 -11.56 -0.05
CA PRO A 251 -8.42 -10.69 -0.71
C PRO A 251 -7.81 -9.89 -1.87
N LEU A 252 -8.54 -9.82 -2.97
CA LEU A 252 -8.21 -9.02 -4.15
C LEU A 252 -9.23 -7.90 -4.34
N HIS A 253 -8.75 -6.70 -4.65
CA HIS A 253 -9.59 -5.53 -4.92
C HIS A 253 -9.32 -5.02 -6.34
N PHE A 254 -10.36 -4.95 -7.17
CA PHE A 254 -10.30 -4.21 -8.42
C PHE A 254 -10.91 -2.83 -8.24
N THR A 255 -10.11 -1.78 -8.44
CA THR A 255 -10.57 -0.40 -8.20
C THR A 255 -10.68 0.37 -9.51
N ALA A 256 -11.67 1.28 -9.60
CA ALA A 256 -11.81 2.15 -10.76
C ALA A 256 -10.71 3.21 -10.84
N PHE A 257 -10.14 3.36 -12.03
CA PHE A 257 -9.27 4.48 -12.39
C PHE A 257 -10.10 5.75 -12.63
N HIS A 258 -9.50 6.87 -12.21
CA HIS A 258 -9.95 8.21 -12.54
C HIS A 258 -8.82 8.93 -13.33
N PRO A 259 -9.13 9.62 -14.44
CA PRO A 259 -8.13 10.32 -15.24
C PRO A 259 -7.42 11.44 -14.46
N ASP A 260 -6.14 11.21 -14.16
CA ASP A 260 -5.29 12.13 -13.40
C ASP A 260 -3.87 12.20 -13.97
N PHE A 261 -3.13 13.23 -13.55
CA PHE A 261 -1.71 13.46 -13.84
C PHE A 261 -1.34 13.48 -15.34
N LYS A 262 -0.86 12.36 -15.90
CA LYS A 262 -0.39 12.27 -17.31
C LYS A 262 -1.28 11.40 -18.17
N MET A 263 -2.41 10.94 -17.64
CA MET A 263 -3.37 10.05 -18.31
C MET A 263 -4.77 10.64 -18.28
N THR A 264 -4.87 11.96 -18.49
CA THR A 264 -6.14 12.71 -18.48
C THR A 264 -6.94 12.54 -19.78
N ASP A 265 -6.38 11.88 -20.78
CA ASP A 265 -6.95 11.59 -22.09
C ASP A 265 -7.75 10.28 -22.15
N LEU A 266 -7.68 9.47 -21.09
CA LEU A 266 -8.44 8.22 -20.97
C LEU A 266 -9.78 8.41 -20.27
N ILE A 267 -10.68 7.45 -20.42
CA ILE A 267 -11.95 7.43 -19.69
C ILE A 267 -11.77 6.81 -18.29
N PRO A 268 -12.60 7.20 -17.30
CA PRO A 268 -12.68 6.49 -16.03
C PRO A 268 -13.11 5.03 -16.24
N THR A 269 -12.70 4.13 -15.34
CA THR A 269 -13.07 2.71 -15.44
C THR A 269 -14.56 2.52 -15.18
N PRO A 270 -15.30 1.92 -16.12
CA PRO A 270 -16.71 1.60 -15.88
C PRO A 270 -16.89 0.57 -14.77
N GLY A 271 -17.95 0.71 -13.97
CA GLY A 271 -18.29 -0.29 -12.94
C GLY A 271 -18.53 -1.69 -13.52
N SER A 272 -19.00 -1.79 -14.77
CA SER A 272 -19.15 -3.08 -15.47
C SER A 272 -17.81 -3.79 -15.71
N THR A 273 -16.73 -3.05 -15.96
CA THR A 273 -15.38 -3.61 -16.09
C THR A 273 -14.94 -4.23 -14.76
N LEU A 274 -15.18 -3.54 -13.63
CA LEU A 274 -14.85 -4.06 -12.30
C LEU A 274 -15.66 -5.32 -11.98
N ASN A 275 -16.96 -5.31 -12.26
CA ASN A 275 -17.83 -6.47 -12.03
C ASN A 275 -17.44 -7.68 -12.89
N THR A 276 -17.00 -7.44 -14.13
CA THR A 276 -16.45 -8.49 -14.99
C THR A 276 -15.15 -9.05 -14.41
N ALA A 277 -14.23 -8.19 -13.97
CA ALA A 277 -12.97 -8.61 -13.34
C ALA A 277 -13.21 -9.43 -12.06
N ARG A 278 -14.17 -8.99 -11.23
CA ARG A 278 -14.59 -9.70 -10.02
C ARG A 278 -15.19 -11.07 -10.32
N ALA A 279 -16.02 -11.19 -11.36
CA ALA A 279 -16.56 -12.47 -11.79
C ALA A 279 -15.44 -13.43 -12.24
N THR A 280 -14.46 -12.92 -12.99
CA THR A 280 -13.27 -13.70 -13.39
C THR A 280 -12.47 -14.17 -12.17
N ALA A 281 -12.22 -13.30 -11.18
CA ALA A 281 -11.51 -13.71 -9.97
C ALA A 281 -12.18 -14.88 -9.24
N PHE A 282 -13.51 -14.86 -9.11
CA PHE A 282 -14.24 -15.99 -8.54
C PHE A 282 -14.15 -17.25 -9.40
N SER A 283 -14.22 -17.14 -10.74
CA SER A 283 -14.10 -18.31 -11.62
C SER A 283 -12.72 -18.96 -11.60
N GLU A 284 -11.67 -18.16 -11.35
CA GLU A 284 -10.30 -18.65 -11.18
C GLU A 284 -9.98 -19.09 -9.74
N GLY A 285 -10.94 -18.98 -8.80
CA GLY A 285 -10.86 -19.58 -7.47
C GLY A 285 -10.54 -18.62 -6.32
N ILE A 286 -10.43 -17.31 -6.55
CA ILE A 286 -10.27 -16.33 -5.47
C ILE A 286 -11.52 -16.34 -4.58
N LYS A 287 -11.37 -16.51 -3.26
CA LYS A 287 -12.50 -16.55 -2.31
C LYS A 287 -13.12 -15.19 -2.05
N TYR A 288 -12.29 -14.14 -2.01
CA TYR A 288 -12.70 -12.79 -1.64
C TYR A 288 -12.21 -11.80 -2.70
N CYS A 289 -13.14 -11.33 -3.53
CA CYS A 289 -12.86 -10.30 -4.52
C CYS A 289 -13.82 -9.12 -4.35
N TYR A 290 -13.25 -7.92 -4.30
CA TYR A 290 -13.96 -6.67 -4.06
C TYR A 290 -13.83 -5.70 -5.23
N VAL A 291 -14.80 -4.79 -5.35
CA VAL A 291 -14.69 -3.63 -6.24
C VAL A 291 -14.59 -2.34 -5.42
N GLY A 292 -13.78 -1.39 -5.87
CA GLY A 292 -13.56 -0.12 -5.15
C GLY A 292 -13.51 1.10 -6.07
N ASN A 293 -13.47 2.28 -5.45
CA ASN A 293 -13.66 3.59 -6.11
C ASN A 293 -14.98 3.72 -6.88
N VAL A 294 -15.98 2.91 -6.52
CA VAL A 294 -17.36 2.95 -7.03
C VAL A 294 -18.33 2.67 -5.89
N HIS A 295 -19.59 3.08 -6.05
CA HIS A 295 -20.68 2.61 -5.18
C HIS A 295 -21.20 1.27 -5.72
N ASP A 296 -20.89 0.17 -5.05
CA ASP A 296 -21.34 -1.17 -5.44
C ASP A 296 -21.47 -2.06 -4.20
N ARG A 297 -22.67 -2.07 -3.62
CA ARG A 297 -22.94 -2.83 -2.38
C ARG A 297 -22.67 -4.32 -2.54
N GLU A 298 -22.95 -4.88 -3.72
CA GLU A 298 -22.76 -6.30 -3.96
C GLU A 298 -21.28 -6.62 -4.06
N GLY A 299 -20.55 -5.84 -4.87
CA GLY A 299 -19.12 -5.97 -5.08
C GLY A 299 -18.27 -5.63 -3.85
N GLN A 300 -18.82 -4.90 -2.86
CA GLN A 300 -18.11 -4.50 -1.64
C GLN A 300 -18.46 -5.34 -0.41
N THR A 301 -19.47 -6.22 -0.52
CA THR A 301 -19.90 -7.09 0.58
C THR A 301 -18.97 -8.30 0.73
N THR A 302 -18.54 -8.57 1.97
CA THR A 302 -17.90 -9.83 2.33
C THR A 302 -18.95 -10.91 2.49
N TYR A 303 -18.84 -11.97 1.69
CA TYR A 303 -19.71 -13.15 1.77
C TYR A 303 -18.95 -14.32 2.39
N CYS A 304 -19.66 -15.16 3.15
CA CYS A 304 -19.11 -16.43 3.61
C CYS A 304 -18.71 -17.30 2.39
N PRO A 305 -17.49 -17.83 2.31
CA PRO A 305 -17.07 -18.65 1.17
C PRO A 305 -17.90 -19.94 1.07
N ASP A 306 -18.34 -20.49 2.21
CA ASP A 306 -19.09 -21.76 2.27
C ASP A 306 -20.58 -21.58 2.02
N CYS A 307 -21.31 -20.86 2.89
CA CYS A 307 -22.77 -20.76 2.81
C CYS A 307 -23.29 -19.49 2.09
N LYS A 308 -22.40 -18.65 1.57
CA LYS A 308 -22.72 -17.40 0.83
C LYS A 308 -23.53 -16.36 1.61
N THR A 309 -23.67 -16.49 2.93
CA THR A 309 -24.29 -15.46 3.76
C THR A 309 -23.51 -14.15 3.66
N ALA A 310 -24.21 -13.03 3.48
CA ALA A 310 -23.60 -11.69 3.54
C ALA A 310 -23.19 -11.36 4.99
N LEU A 311 -21.89 -11.24 5.24
CA LEU A 311 -21.31 -11.06 6.57
C LEU A 311 -21.00 -9.60 6.88
N ILE A 312 -20.25 -8.94 5.99
CA ILE A 312 -19.93 -7.52 6.16
C ILE A 312 -20.43 -6.77 4.94
N LYS A 313 -21.48 -5.97 5.13
CA LYS A 313 -22.05 -5.16 4.05
C LYS A 313 -21.38 -3.80 4.05
N ARG A 314 -20.97 -3.34 2.88
CA ARG A 314 -20.33 -2.04 2.66
C ARG A 314 -21.00 -1.31 1.52
N ASP A 315 -20.84 0.00 1.54
CA ASP A 315 -21.15 0.90 0.42
C ASP A 315 -20.10 2.01 0.45
N TRP A 316 -19.27 2.07 -0.60
CA TRP A 316 -18.09 2.92 -0.64
C TRP A 316 -17.16 2.63 0.55
N GLN A 317 -16.89 3.63 1.37
CA GLN A 317 -15.97 3.58 2.51
C GLN A 317 -16.68 3.34 3.85
N SER A 318 -17.98 2.99 3.82
CA SER A 318 -18.79 2.78 5.03
C SER A 318 -19.15 1.31 5.22
N VAL A 319 -18.97 0.81 6.44
CA VAL A 319 -19.55 -0.48 6.87
C VAL A 319 -20.98 -0.25 7.33
N LEU A 320 -21.93 -0.87 6.62
CA LEU A 320 -23.36 -0.78 6.91
C LEU A 320 -23.81 -1.81 7.94
N SER A 321 -23.18 -2.99 7.95
CA SER A 321 -23.42 -4.03 8.96
C SER A 321 -22.26 -5.01 9.01
N ASN A 322 -21.89 -5.47 10.20
CA ASN A 322 -20.96 -6.57 10.42
C ASN A 322 -21.65 -7.68 11.22
N LYS A 323 -21.75 -8.87 10.64
CA LYS A 323 -22.38 -10.07 11.21
C LYS A 323 -21.36 -11.17 11.53
N LEU A 324 -20.08 -10.85 11.61
CA LEU A 324 -19.09 -11.81 12.08
C LEU A 324 -19.21 -12.01 13.59
N GLU A 325 -19.04 -13.25 14.03
CA GLU A 325 -18.93 -13.60 15.44
C GLU A 325 -17.55 -14.19 15.70
N HIS A 326 -16.68 -13.45 16.39
CA HIS A 326 -15.30 -13.87 16.68
C HIS A 326 -14.53 -14.33 15.42
N GLY A 327 -14.69 -13.58 14.31
CA GLY A 327 -14.09 -13.91 13.00
C GLY A 327 -14.73 -15.10 12.27
N LYS A 328 -15.93 -15.53 12.67
CA LYS A 328 -16.67 -16.64 12.03
C LYS A 328 -17.99 -16.16 11.43
N CYS A 329 -18.45 -16.90 10.42
CA CYS A 329 -19.78 -16.76 9.85
C CYS A 329 -20.85 -17.06 10.91
N CYS A 330 -21.76 -16.11 11.17
CA CYS A 330 -22.88 -16.29 12.11
C CYS A 330 -23.88 -17.38 11.71
N ASN A 331 -23.85 -17.88 10.47
CA ASN A 331 -24.80 -18.86 9.96
C ASN A 331 -24.26 -20.29 9.97
N CYS A 332 -23.02 -20.52 9.51
CA CYS A 332 -22.44 -21.86 9.37
C CYS A 332 -21.17 -22.08 10.22
N GLY A 333 -20.70 -21.07 10.94
CA GLY A 333 -19.52 -21.18 11.80
C GLY A 333 -18.16 -21.22 11.09
N THR A 334 -18.14 -21.14 9.75
CA THR A 334 -16.90 -21.07 8.96
C THR A 334 -16.04 -19.90 9.41
N LYS A 335 -14.75 -20.18 9.68
CA LYS A 335 -13.77 -19.13 9.98
C LYS A 335 -13.50 -18.32 8.72
N ILE A 336 -13.63 -17.00 8.82
CA ILE A 336 -13.29 -16.09 7.73
C ILE A 336 -11.83 -15.68 7.90
N ASP A 337 -11.07 -15.70 6.81
CA ASP A 337 -9.68 -15.27 6.80
C ASP A 337 -9.60 -13.77 7.08
N GLY A 338 -8.72 -13.31 7.97
CA GLY A 338 -8.58 -11.89 8.30
C GLY A 338 -8.25 -11.63 9.76
N CYS A 339 -8.10 -10.35 10.07
CA CYS A 339 -7.96 -9.82 11.42
C CYS A 339 -9.21 -9.02 11.78
N PHE A 340 -10.08 -9.61 12.61
CA PHE A 340 -11.33 -9.00 13.05
C PHE A 340 -11.25 -8.63 14.53
N GLN A 341 -12.10 -7.69 14.96
CA GLN A 341 -12.26 -7.33 16.38
C GLN A 341 -12.99 -8.40 17.17
#